data_AF-A0A7W2JNJ9-F1
#
_entry.id   AF-A0A7W2JNJ9-F1
#
_cell.length_a   1.000
_cell.length_b   1.000
_cell.length_c   1.000
_cell.angle_alpha   90.00
_cell.angle_beta   90.00
_cell.angle_gamma   90.00
#
_symmetry.space_group_name_H-M   'P 1'
#
loop_
_entity.id
_entity.type
_entity.pdbx_description
1 polymer ?
#
loop_
_entity_poly.entity_id
_entity_poly.type
_entity_poly.pdbx_seq_one_letter_code
_entity_poly.pdbx_strand_id
1 'polypeptide(L)'
;MVASNGGTPTPRRVTLRFGVYFDGTGNNQHNATALAGHGGSYANALSNVALLHALYPAQAADGGARQVFFKCYMEGIGTLAGETDPVYASATGRGRTGVEARVAEALQVIAGQLQGWCQAHPQWVPARLEFDLFGFSRGAAAVRHLANLLHDGAGGLLPVACDIAINFMGLFDTVAAIIAPLQGDFDPADERHGGLRLGLEAGIARQVVQLVARDERRHNFPLVSSGHDIVLPGVHSNIGGGYPETTWEQVLLCKPQSQRVPVATPAGQCRVHAVMQGLLATDFADMGEPRPRVITWEEPIAGGHPREAEKQVYAAVAREREVAGHLSRVYLSVMRELAVRAGVPFAPLGGQAEHRLPAELQVISAKLHGFALGETGQLALSEQEQRLLRDKYVHASANWNALKGLRNSVLDVLFVNRPGVAGRVVHGNPVG
;
A
#
# COMPACT_ATOMS: atom_id res chain seq x y z
N MET A 1 -42.73 -55.22 17.89
CA MET A 1 -42.59 -53.78 17.57
C MET A 1 -41.17 -53.37 17.91
N VAL A 2 -40.35 -53.10 16.90
CA VAL A 2 -38.95 -52.70 17.04
C VAL A 2 -38.94 -51.24 17.49
N ALA A 3 -38.36 -50.96 18.65
CA ALA A 3 -38.15 -49.62 19.15
C ALA A 3 -37.13 -48.92 18.24
N SER A 4 -37.55 -47.87 17.54
CA SER A 4 -36.66 -46.99 16.79
C SER A 4 -35.83 -46.16 17.79
N ASN A 5 -34.55 -46.50 17.92
CA ASN A 5 -33.54 -45.67 18.56
C ASN A 5 -33.41 -44.33 17.81
N GLY A 6 -34.21 -43.34 18.20
CA GLY A 6 -34.05 -41.95 17.81
C GLY A 6 -32.90 -41.32 18.58
N GLY A 7 -31.66 -41.72 18.27
CA GLY A 7 -30.49 -40.98 18.73
C GLY A 7 -30.52 -39.59 18.09
N THR A 8 -30.56 -38.53 18.89
CA THR A 8 -30.37 -37.15 18.40
C THR A 8 -29.07 -37.10 17.60
N PRO A 9 -29.09 -36.74 16.31
CA PRO A 9 -27.88 -36.73 15.49
C PRO A 9 -26.87 -35.77 16.09
N THR A 10 -25.66 -36.27 16.37
CA THR A 10 -24.55 -35.45 16.88
C THR A 10 -24.32 -34.26 15.93
N PRO A 11 -24.27 -33.01 16.44
CA PRO A 11 -24.10 -31.85 15.59
C PRO A 11 -22.78 -31.95 14.81
N ARG A 12 -22.85 -31.71 13.50
CA ARG A 12 -21.66 -31.81 12.65
C ARG A 12 -20.76 -30.60 12.88
N ARG A 13 -19.49 -30.81 13.21
CA ARG A 13 -18.53 -29.73 13.47
C ARG A 13 -17.91 -29.23 12.16
N VAL A 14 -17.78 -27.91 12.03
CA VAL A 14 -17.20 -27.25 10.84
C VAL A 14 -16.12 -26.25 11.23
N THR A 15 -15.13 -26.06 10.37
CA THR A 15 -14.18 -24.93 10.43
C THR A 15 -14.63 -23.85 9.45
N LEU A 16 -14.78 -22.61 9.91
CA LEU A 16 -15.09 -21.48 9.03
C LEU A 16 -13.83 -20.65 8.85
N ARG A 17 -13.36 -20.49 7.62
CA ARG A 17 -12.09 -19.82 7.31
C ARG A 17 -12.34 -18.53 6.51
N PHE A 18 -11.89 -17.41 7.03
CA PHE A 18 -12.10 -16.07 6.50
C PHE A 18 -10.82 -15.51 5.89
N GLY A 19 -10.86 -15.16 4.61
CA GLY A 19 -9.88 -14.27 4.00
C GLY A 19 -10.32 -12.82 4.20
N VAL A 20 -9.56 -12.03 4.96
CA VAL A 20 -9.88 -10.61 5.23
C VAL A 20 -8.82 -9.72 4.61
N TYR A 21 -9.26 -8.77 3.80
CA TYR A 21 -8.40 -7.96 2.94
C TYR A 21 -8.64 -6.48 3.20
N PHE A 22 -7.59 -5.73 3.55
CA PHE A 22 -7.65 -4.28 3.75
C PHE A 22 -6.73 -3.57 2.74
N ASP A 23 -7.30 -2.82 1.81
CA ASP A 23 -6.50 -2.13 0.80
C ASP A 23 -5.82 -0.85 1.36
N GLY A 24 -4.80 -0.37 0.65
CA GLY A 24 -4.11 0.87 0.90
C GLY A 24 -4.94 2.09 0.49
N THR A 25 -4.58 3.26 1.02
CA THR A 25 -5.34 4.49 0.75
C THR A 25 -5.34 4.88 -0.71
N GLY A 26 -6.52 5.32 -1.18
CA GLY A 26 -6.72 5.73 -2.56
C GLY A 26 -6.92 4.54 -3.49
N ASN A 27 -6.79 3.30 -3.02
CA ASN A 27 -7.17 2.13 -3.78
C ASN A 27 -8.61 1.76 -3.48
N ASN A 28 -9.37 1.58 -4.54
CA ASN A 28 -10.74 1.11 -4.44
C ASN A 28 -11.01 0.13 -5.59
N GLN A 29 -11.37 -1.11 -5.28
CA GLN A 29 -11.53 -2.16 -6.30
C GLN A 29 -12.70 -1.84 -7.24
N HIS A 30 -13.79 -1.29 -6.71
CA HIS A 30 -14.96 -0.90 -7.48
C HIS A 30 -14.68 0.30 -8.40
N ASN A 31 -13.97 1.32 -7.91
CA ASN A 31 -13.67 2.53 -8.67
C ASN A 31 -12.59 2.27 -9.73
N ALA A 32 -11.57 1.46 -9.44
CA ALA A 32 -10.51 1.09 -10.38
C ALA A 32 -10.99 0.23 -11.56
N THR A 33 -12.15 -0.44 -11.41
CA THR A 33 -12.77 -1.25 -12.46
C THR A 33 -13.93 -0.53 -13.17
N ALA A 34 -14.27 0.69 -12.76
CA ALA A 34 -15.33 1.50 -13.36
C ALA A 34 -14.83 2.27 -14.60
N LEU A 35 -15.55 2.14 -15.73
CA LEU A 35 -15.21 2.76 -17.02
C LEU A 35 -15.35 4.30 -17.07
N ALA A 36 -15.88 4.93 -16.02
CA ALA A 36 -16.12 6.36 -15.97
C ALA A 36 -15.69 6.93 -14.61
N GLY A 37 -14.57 7.66 -14.58
CA GLY A 37 -14.10 8.32 -13.35
C GLY A 37 -13.09 9.44 -13.60
N HIS A 38 -13.31 10.59 -12.94
CA HIS A 38 -12.51 11.79 -13.02
C HIS A 38 -11.43 11.83 -11.91
N GLY A 39 -10.29 11.14 -12.11
CA GLY A 39 -9.13 11.20 -11.20
C GLY A 39 -9.34 10.57 -9.81
N GLY A 40 -8.29 10.48 -9.00
CA GLY A 40 -8.33 9.80 -7.69
C GLY A 40 -8.23 8.28 -7.81
N SER A 41 -8.99 7.54 -6.99
CA SER A 41 -9.04 6.07 -6.95
C SER A 41 -9.47 5.42 -8.27
N TYR A 42 -10.16 6.18 -9.14
CA TYR A 42 -10.55 5.77 -10.50
C TYR A 42 -9.39 5.74 -11.51
N ALA A 43 -8.27 6.42 -11.23
CA ALA A 43 -7.09 6.42 -12.10
C ALA A 43 -6.05 5.35 -11.71
N ASN A 44 -6.29 4.62 -10.62
CA ASN A 44 -5.38 3.61 -10.11
C ASN A 44 -5.67 2.24 -10.73
N ALA A 45 -4.64 1.41 -10.87
CA ALA A 45 -4.84 -0.01 -11.11
C ALA A 45 -5.24 -0.74 -9.82
N LEU A 46 -5.64 -2.01 -9.94
CA LEU A 46 -5.88 -2.86 -8.78
C LEU A 46 -4.60 -3.04 -7.94
N SER A 47 -4.77 -3.03 -6.62
CA SER A 47 -3.71 -3.36 -5.68
C SER A 47 -3.46 -4.87 -5.62
N ASN A 48 -2.33 -5.27 -5.05
CA ASN A 48 -2.05 -6.67 -4.79
C ASN A 48 -3.04 -7.26 -3.78
N VAL A 49 -3.61 -6.46 -2.87
CA VAL A 49 -4.65 -6.90 -1.93
C VAL A 49 -5.94 -7.26 -2.66
N ALA A 50 -6.38 -6.41 -3.60
CA ALA A 50 -7.55 -6.68 -4.43
C ALA A 50 -7.34 -7.90 -5.35
N LEU A 51 -6.14 -8.05 -5.91
CA LEU A 51 -5.79 -9.20 -6.76
C LEU A 51 -5.75 -10.51 -5.94
N LEU A 52 -5.19 -10.51 -4.72
CA LEU A 52 -5.23 -11.67 -3.83
C LEU A 52 -6.67 -12.01 -3.41
N HIS A 53 -7.50 -11.01 -3.10
CA HIS A 53 -8.92 -11.21 -2.79
C HIS A 53 -9.69 -11.91 -3.93
N ALA A 54 -9.37 -11.58 -5.18
CA ALA A 54 -9.96 -12.23 -6.35
C ALA A 54 -9.56 -13.73 -6.46
N LEU A 55 -8.34 -14.07 -6.05
CA LEU A 55 -7.81 -15.45 -6.05
C LEU A 55 -8.31 -16.29 -4.87
N TYR A 56 -8.90 -15.68 -3.85
CA TYR A 56 -9.40 -16.39 -2.68
C TYR A 56 -10.79 -17.01 -2.95
N PRO A 57 -11.02 -18.28 -2.54
CA PRO A 57 -12.27 -18.99 -2.81
C PRO A 57 -13.46 -18.33 -2.11
N ALA A 58 -14.63 -18.41 -2.75
CA ALA A 58 -15.91 -18.02 -2.16
C ALA A 58 -16.79 -19.28 -2.03
N GLN A 59 -17.17 -19.63 -0.78
CA GLN A 59 -17.97 -20.79 -0.39
C GLN A 59 -17.41 -22.17 -0.77
N ALA A 60 -17.70 -23.17 0.07
CA ALA A 60 -17.31 -24.55 -0.19
C ALA A 60 -18.24 -25.18 -1.24
N ALA A 61 -17.68 -25.99 -2.12
CA ALA A 61 -18.43 -26.93 -2.94
C ALA A 61 -19.19 -27.91 -2.03
N ASP A 62 -20.50 -27.99 -2.22
CA ASP A 62 -21.46 -29.03 -1.88
C ASP A 62 -21.22 -30.00 -0.69
N GLY A 63 -22.26 -30.12 0.15
CA GLY A 63 -22.77 -31.40 0.66
C GLY A 63 -21.97 -32.20 1.71
N GLY A 64 -20.70 -31.87 2.00
CA GLY A 64 -19.90 -32.65 2.95
C GLY A 64 -18.59 -32.04 3.46
N ALA A 65 -18.22 -30.84 3.01
CA ALA A 65 -16.97 -30.20 3.42
C ALA A 65 -16.96 -29.82 4.91
N ARG A 66 -15.94 -30.26 5.65
CA ARG A 66 -15.69 -29.86 7.06
C ARG A 66 -15.06 -28.46 7.20
N GLN A 67 -14.87 -27.75 6.09
CA GLN A 67 -14.32 -26.41 6.03
C GLN A 67 -15.11 -25.56 5.03
N VAL A 68 -15.45 -24.34 5.42
CA VAL A 68 -16.17 -23.36 4.58
C VAL A 68 -15.34 -22.08 4.48
N PHE A 69 -15.25 -21.52 3.27
CA PHE A 69 -14.48 -20.31 3.02
C PHE A 69 -15.37 -19.08 2.84
N PHE A 70 -15.00 -18.00 3.52
CA PHE A 70 -15.58 -16.68 3.37
C PHE A 70 -14.49 -15.69 3.00
N LYS A 71 -14.90 -14.59 2.38
CA LYS A 71 -14.01 -13.46 2.15
C LYS A 71 -14.69 -12.14 2.46
N CYS A 72 -13.89 -11.21 2.95
CA CYS A 72 -14.27 -9.86 3.31
C CYS A 72 -13.20 -8.92 2.77
N TYR A 73 -13.61 -7.98 1.92
CA TYR A 73 -12.70 -7.01 1.31
C TYR A 73 -13.13 -5.61 1.71
N MET A 74 -12.20 -4.89 2.33
CA MET A 74 -12.38 -3.54 2.84
C MET A 74 -11.59 -2.58 1.96
N GLU A 75 -12.30 -1.60 1.41
CA GLU A 75 -11.73 -0.56 0.57
C GLU A 75 -10.70 0.28 1.34
N GLY A 76 -9.79 0.88 0.57
CA GLY A 76 -8.71 1.70 1.11
C GLY A 76 -9.21 2.86 1.97
N ILE A 77 -8.55 3.07 3.11
CA ILE A 77 -8.77 4.22 4.01
C ILE A 77 -8.76 5.51 3.20
N GLY A 78 -9.80 6.35 3.32
CA GLY A 78 -9.94 7.60 2.56
C GLY A 78 -10.69 7.49 1.23
N THR A 79 -11.20 6.31 0.85
CA THR A 79 -12.07 6.12 -0.33
C THR A 79 -13.46 5.60 0.07
N LEU A 80 -14.45 5.83 -0.79
CA LEU A 80 -15.80 5.27 -0.69
C LEU A 80 -16.19 4.72 -2.08
N ALA A 81 -16.81 3.54 -2.13
CA ALA A 81 -17.17 2.90 -3.39
C ALA A 81 -18.26 3.71 -4.11
N GLY A 82 -18.03 4.05 -5.38
CA GLY A 82 -18.98 4.80 -6.20
C GLY A 82 -19.09 6.30 -5.89
N GLU A 83 -18.24 6.84 -4.99
CA GLU A 83 -18.20 8.27 -4.65
C GLU A 83 -16.87 8.91 -5.03
N THR A 84 -16.87 10.24 -5.19
CA THR A 84 -15.62 11.00 -5.38
C THR A 84 -14.82 11.02 -4.07
N ASP A 85 -13.51 10.73 -4.15
CA ASP A 85 -12.66 10.62 -2.97
C ASP A 85 -12.70 11.93 -2.14
N PRO A 86 -13.13 11.90 -0.87
CA PRO A 86 -13.11 13.08 -0.03
C PRO A 86 -11.65 13.47 0.24
N VAL A 87 -11.19 14.56 -0.40
CA VAL A 87 -9.84 15.14 -0.31
C VAL A 87 -9.38 15.34 1.14
N TYR A 88 -10.32 15.55 2.06
CA TYR A 88 -10.06 15.78 3.48
C TYR A 88 -9.92 14.50 4.32
N ALA A 89 -10.71 13.47 4.02
CA ALA A 89 -10.76 12.23 4.83
C ALA A 89 -9.58 11.28 4.55
N SER A 90 -8.97 11.41 3.37
CA SER A 90 -7.78 10.66 2.95
C SER A 90 -6.49 11.10 3.66
N ALA A 91 -6.43 12.35 4.12
CA ALA A 91 -5.31 12.86 4.90
C ALA A 91 -5.41 12.42 6.37
N THR A 92 -6.55 12.69 7.03
CA THR A 92 -6.66 12.69 8.50
C THR A 92 -6.64 11.33 9.17
N GLY A 93 -6.81 10.21 8.47
CA GLY A 93 -6.79 8.85 9.04
C GLY A 93 -7.79 8.59 10.20
N ARG A 94 -8.65 9.56 10.53
CA ARG A 94 -9.60 9.58 11.66
C ARG A 94 -11.01 9.85 11.15
N GLY A 95 -12.01 9.33 11.85
CA GLY A 95 -13.42 9.42 11.49
C GLY A 95 -13.94 8.17 10.76
N ARG A 96 -15.04 8.30 10.00
CA ARG A 96 -15.76 7.17 9.37
C ARG A 96 -14.92 6.32 8.42
N THR A 97 -13.75 6.78 7.99
CA THR A 97 -12.85 6.09 7.06
C THR A 97 -11.49 5.72 7.67
N GLY A 98 -11.29 5.91 8.98
CA GLY A 98 -10.04 5.59 9.67
C GLY A 98 -9.80 4.09 9.87
N VAL A 99 -8.61 3.72 10.34
CA VAL A 99 -8.22 2.31 10.56
C VAL A 99 -9.20 1.58 11.48
N GLU A 100 -9.51 2.14 12.65
CA GLU A 100 -10.44 1.52 13.62
C GLU A 100 -11.85 1.34 13.04
N ALA A 101 -12.33 2.33 12.28
CA ALA A 101 -13.65 2.27 11.65
C ALA A 101 -13.73 1.15 10.59
N ARG A 102 -12.68 0.99 9.77
CA ARG A 102 -12.60 -0.09 8.78
C ARG A 102 -12.48 -1.46 9.43
N VAL A 103 -11.76 -1.57 10.54
CA VAL A 103 -11.69 -2.81 11.32
C VAL A 103 -13.07 -3.14 11.92
N ALA A 104 -13.77 -2.15 12.49
CA ALA A 104 -15.12 -2.34 13.01
C ALA A 104 -16.12 -2.76 11.93
N GLU A 105 -16.07 -2.15 10.75
CA GLU A 105 -16.88 -2.53 9.58
C GLU A 105 -16.59 -3.98 9.15
N ALA A 106 -15.30 -4.36 9.06
CA ALA A 106 -14.91 -5.72 8.73
C ALA A 106 -15.48 -6.74 9.73
N LEU A 107 -15.40 -6.44 11.04
CA LEU A 107 -15.97 -7.28 12.09
C LEU A 107 -17.50 -7.41 11.96
N GLN A 108 -18.21 -6.33 11.62
CA GLN A 108 -19.65 -6.37 11.37
C GLN A 108 -19.99 -7.24 10.16
N VAL A 109 -19.25 -7.12 9.05
CA VAL A 109 -19.44 -7.95 7.85
C VAL A 109 -19.19 -9.43 8.17
N ILE A 110 -18.11 -9.74 8.90
CA ILE A 110 -17.77 -11.10 9.32
C ILE A 110 -18.87 -11.65 10.25
N ALA A 111 -19.32 -10.88 11.23
CA ALA A 111 -20.40 -11.28 12.14
C ALA A 111 -21.72 -11.56 11.38
N GLY A 112 -22.06 -10.73 10.39
CA GLY A 112 -23.23 -10.94 9.53
C GLY A 112 -23.12 -12.20 8.68
N GLN A 113 -21.95 -12.46 8.07
CA GLN A 113 -21.68 -13.69 7.32
C GLN A 113 -21.78 -14.94 8.21
N LEU A 114 -21.23 -14.88 9.43
CA LEU A 114 -21.30 -15.95 10.41
C LEU A 114 -22.76 -16.24 10.82
N GLN A 115 -23.52 -15.20 11.18
CA GLN A 115 -24.92 -15.34 11.58
C GLN A 115 -25.77 -15.90 10.44
N GLY A 116 -25.65 -15.33 9.24
CA GLY A 116 -26.39 -15.79 8.07
C GLY A 116 -26.07 -17.26 7.72
N TRP A 117 -24.80 -17.65 7.82
CA TRP A 117 -24.40 -19.03 7.58
C TRP A 117 -24.95 -20.00 8.63
N CYS A 118 -24.87 -19.64 9.92
CA CYS A 118 -25.39 -20.48 11.02
C CYS A 118 -26.91 -20.65 10.92
N GLN A 119 -27.64 -19.59 10.53
CA GLN A 119 -29.09 -19.65 10.30
C GLN A 119 -29.44 -20.57 9.12
N ALA A 120 -28.66 -20.52 8.04
CA ALA A 120 -28.86 -21.38 6.87
C ALA A 120 -28.45 -22.84 7.09
N HIS A 121 -27.60 -23.12 8.08
CA HIS A 121 -27.00 -24.45 8.33
C HIS A 121 -27.14 -24.90 9.80
N PRO A 122 -28.38 -25.02 10.34
CA PRO A 122 -28.61 -25.35 11.75
C PRO A 122 -28.08 -26.72 12.19
N GLN A 123 -27.81 -27.61 11.23
CA GLN A 123 -27.23 -28.94 11.45
C GLN A 123 -25.72 -28.91 11.71
N TRP A 124 -25.05 -27.77 11.50
CA TRP A 124 -23.62 -27.59 11.70
C TRP A 124 -23.33 -26.64 12.86
N VAL A 125 -22.31 -26.96 13.63
CA VAL A 125 -21.81 -26.12 14.72
C VAL A 125 -20.39 -25.65 14.39
N PRO A 126 -20.13 -24.34 14.35
CA PRO A 126 -18.78 -23.81 14.18
C PRO A 126 -17.89 -24.29 15.33
N ALA A 127 -16.86 -25.05 14.99
CA ALA A 127 -15.90 -25.57 15.95
C ALA A 127 -14.66 -24.68 16.06
N ARG A 128 -14.31 -24.00 14.97
CA ARG A 128 -13.13 -23.15 14.86
C ARG A 128 -13.36 -22.06 13.81
N LEU A 129 -12.87 -20.86 14.09
CA LEU A 129 -12.70 -19.80 13.10
C LEU A 129 -11.22 -19.67 12.75
N GLU A 130 -10.93 -19.66 11.47
CA GLU A 130 -9.58 -19.45 10.95
C GLU A 130 -9.54 -18.18 10.12
N PHE A 131 -8.47 -17.40 10.24
CA PHE A 131 -8.31 -16.13 9.53
C PHE A 131 -7.02 -16.10 8.71
N ASP A 132 -7.13 -15.66 7.46
CA ASP A 132 -6.01 -15.23 6.63
C ASP A 132 -6.16 -13.73 6.37
N LEU A 133 -5.23 -12.93 6.88
CA LEU A 133 -5.34 -11.47 6.87
C LEU A 133 -4.33 -10.87 5.90
N PHE A 134 -4.78 -9.97 5.02
CA PHE A 134 -3.94 -9.30 4.05
C PHE A 134 -4.16 -7.80 4.08
N GLY A 135 -3.07 -7.02 4.05
CA GLY A 135 -3.17 -5.58 4.15
C GLY A 135 -2.05 -4.85 3.44
N PHE A 136 -2.37 -3.73 2.81
CA PHE A 136 -1.38 -2.84 2.19
C PHE A 136 -1.39 -1.46 2.85
N SER A 137 -0.20 -0.91 3.16
CA SER A 137 -0.04 0.45 3.69
C SER A 137 -0.79 0.60 5.03
N ARG A 138 -1.75 1.53 5.11
CA ARG A 138 -2.66 1.65 6.25
C ARG A 138 -3.61 0.46 6.41
N GLY A 139 -3.93 -0.25 5.34
CA GLY A 139 -4.63 -1.53 5.42
C GLY A 139 -3.80 -2.60 6.14
N ALA A 140 -2.47 -2.57 6.02
CA ALA A 140 -1.59 -3.43 6.82
C ALA A 140 -1.62 -3.06 8.31
N ALA A 141 -1.73 -1.77 8.63
CA ALA A 141 -1.96 -1.31 10.00
C ALA A 141 -3.33 -1.79 10.53
N ALA A 142 -4.38 -1.79 9.70
CA ALA A 142 -5.69 -2.36 10.03
C ALA A 142 -5.62 -3.86 10.30
N VAL A 143 -4.87 -4.62 9.50
CA VAL A 143 -4.63 -6.05 9.73
C VAL A 143 -3.92 -6.29 11.06
N ARG A 144 -2.86 -5.53 11.37
CA ARG A 144 -2.16 -5.63 12.66
C ARG A 144 -3.11 -5.35 13.82
N HIS A 145 -3.93 -4.32 13.70
CA HIS A 145 -4.91 -3.97 14.72
C HIS A 145 -5.98 -5.06 14.90
N LEU A 146 -6.57 -5.55 13.81
CA LEU A 146 -7.52 -6.65 13.83
C LEU A 146 -6.91 -7.91 14.45
N ALA A 147 -5.67 -8.25 14.11
CA ALA A 147 -5.00 -9.42 14.66
C ALA A 147 -4.86 -9.35 16.18
N ASN A 148 -4.47 -8.19 16.74
CA ASN A 148 -4.41 -8.00 18.19
C ASN A 148 -5.79 -8.12 18.84
N LEU A 149 -6.83 -7.55 18.23
CA LEU A 149 -8.21 -7.69 18.74
C LEU A 149 -8.68 -9.16 18.76
N LEU A 150 -8.36 -9.92 17.71
CA LEU A 150 -8.69 -11.35 17.63
C LEU A 150 -7.87 -12.20 18.61
N HIS A 151 -6.63 -11.80 18.90
CA HIS A 151 -5.74 -12.49 19.84
C HIS A 151 -6.19 -12.28 21.30
N ASP A 152 -6.53 -11.06 21.70
CA ASP A 152 -6.81 -10.69 23.09
C ASP A 152 -8.19 -11.18 23.60
N GLY A 153 -9.13 -11.49 22.72
CA GLY A 153 -10.46 -11.89 23.17
C GLY A 153 -11.49 -12.08 22.08
N ALA A 154 -11.49 -13.27 21.47
CA ALA A 154 -12.56 -13.79 20.62
C ALA A 154 -13.98 -13.70 21.25
N GLY A 155 -14.07 -13.75 22.59
CA GLY A 155 -15.29 -14.02 23.35
C GLY A 155 -16.35 -12.90 23.40
N GLY A 156 -16.16 -11.78 22.71
CA GLY A 156 -17.17 -10.71 22.64
C GLY A 156 -17.23 -9.95 21.32
N LEU A 157 -16.26 -10.15 20.43
CA LEU A 157 -16.19 -9.46 19.14
C LEU A 157 -17.02 -10.15 18.06
N LEU A 158 -17.13 -11.48 18.14
CA LEU A 158 -17.87 -12.30 17.18
C LEU A 158 -19.02 -13.03 17.89
N PRO A 159 -20.15 -13.26 17.19
CA PRO A 159 -21.37 -13.80 17.79
C PRO A 159 -21.29 -15.30 18.15
N VAL A 160 -20.10 -15.91 18.06
CA VAL A 160 -19.91 -17.36 18.26
C VAL A 160 -18.71 -17.60 19.18
N ALA A 161 -18.93 -18.34 20.26
CA ALA A 161 -17.87 -18.78 21.17
C ALA A 161 -17.18 -20.04 20.61
N CYS A 162 -16.08 -19.86 19.89
CA CYS A 162 -15.24 -20.96 19.41
C CYS A 162 -13.79 -20.51 19.22
N ASP A 163 -12.88 -21.47 19.06
CA ASP A 163 -11.45 -21.20 18.94
C ASP A 163 -11.16 -20.36 17.69
N ILE A 164 -10.46 -19.25 17.89
CA ILE A 164 -9.97 -18.39 16.81
C ILE A 164 -8.50 -18.69 16.56
N ALA A 165 -8.11 -18.81 15.30
CA ALA A 165 -6.72 -18.91 14.89
C ALA A 165 -6.45 -18.02 13.67
N ILE A 166 -5.36 -17.27 13.72
CA ILE A 166 -4.84 -16.56 12.55
C ILE A 166 -3.79 -17.46 11.91
N ASN A 167 -4.08 -17.92 10.70
CA ASN A 167 -3.21 -18.83 9.95
C ASN A 167 -2.10 -18.05 9.25
N PHE A 168 -2.44 -16.96 8.56
CA PHE A 168 -1.48 -16.18 7.79
C PHE A 168 -1.76 -14.69 7.88
N MET A 169 -0.71 -13.89 8.01
CA MET A 169 -0.76 -12.43 7.89
C MET A 169 0.19 -11.97 6.77
N GLY A 170 -0.37 -11.51 5.66
CA GLY A 170 0.36 -10.97 4.52
C GLY A 170 0.31 -9.44 4.49
N LEU A 171 1.40 -8.80 4.90
CA LEU A 171 1.52 -7.34 4.99
C LEU A 171 2.35 -6.80 3.81
N PHE A 172 1.87 -5.72 3.21
CA PHE A 172 2.61 -4.95 2.22
C PHE A 172 2.91 -3.57 2.81
N ASP A 173 4.19 -3.32 3.07
CA ASP A 173 4.77 -2.02 3.40
C ASP A 173 3.95 -1.19 4.41
N THR A 174 3.85 -1.69 5.64
CA THR A 174 2.99 -1.13 6.70
C THR A 174 3.31 0.33 7.01
N VAL A 175 2.30 1.19 6.91
CA VAL A 175 2.37 2.61 7.29
C VAL A 175 1.25 2.92 8.27
N ALA A 176 1.59 3.38 9.48
CA ALA A 176 0.62 3.73 10.52
C ALA A 176 0.16 5.19 10.47
N ALA A 177 0.92 6.06 9.79
CA ALA A 177 0.79 7.50 9.86
C ALA A 177 -0.63 8.02 9.58
N ILE A 178 -1.13 8.79 10.55
CA ILE A 178 -2.34 9.61 10.52
C ILE A 178 -1.87 11.03 10.17
N ILE A 179 -2.11 11.53 8.94
CA ILE A 179 -1.72 12.90 8.60
C ILE A 179 -2.88 13.82 9.02
N ALA A 180 -2.86 14.45 10.18
CA ALA A 180 -3.92 15.36 10.63
C ALA A 180 -3.52 16.85 10.49
N PRO A 181 -3.38 17.39 9.26
CA PRO A 181 -2.77 18.71 9.02
C PRO A 181 -3.60 19.88 9.58
N LEU A 182 -4.85 19.66 9.97
CA LEU A 182 -5.76 20.69 10.48
C LEU A 182 -5.90 20.72 12.00
N GLN A 183 -5.20 19.84 12.72
CA GLN A 183 -5.18 19.80 14.19
C GLN A 183 -3.84 20.24 14.79
N GLY A 184 -2.91 20.74 13.97
CA GLY A 184 -1.59 21.17 14.44
C GLY A 184 -0.65 20.01 14.79
N ASP A 185 -1.01 18.77 14.43
CA ASP A 185 -0.17 17.58 14.55
C ASP A 185 0.55 17.39 13.22
N PHE A 186 1.77 17.92 13.14
CA PHE A 186 2.51 18.09 11.88
C PHE A 186 3.55 17.00 11.62
N ASP A 187 3.67 15.99 12.50
CA ASP A 187 4.64 14.91 12.35
C ASP A 187 3.96 13.53 12.24
N PRO A 188 3.75 13.01 11.01
CA PRO A 188 3.30 11.63 10.81
C PRO A 188 4.33 10.58 11.25
N ALA A 189 5.55 10.99 11.62
CA ALA A 189 6.62 10.13 12.14
C ALA A 189 6.65 10.02 13.68
N ASP A 190 5.63 10.52 14.38
CA ASP A 190 5.47 10.26 15.81
C ASP A 190 5.04 8.80 16.08
N GLU A 191 5.57 8.18 17.14
CA GLU A 191 5.19 6.83 17.61
C GLU A 191 3.73 6.74 18.13
N ARG A 192 2.99 7.84 18.07
CA ARG A 192 1.61 7.92 18.54
C ARG A 192 0.66 7.35 17.50
N HIS A 193 0.48 6.04 17.51
CA HIS A 193 -0.43 5.31 16.63
C HIS A 193 -1.95 5.56 16.89
N GLY A 194 -2.32 6.63 17.61
CA GLY A 194 -3.70 7.05 17.78
C GLY A 194 -4.63 6.03 18.47
N GLY A 195 -4.09 5.12 19.28
CA GLY A 195 -4.86 4.02 19.93
C GLY A 195 -4.80 2.68 19.19
N LEU A 196 -4.17 2.63 18.01
CA LEU A 196 -3.99 1.39 17.26
C LEU A 196 -2.98 0.45 17.92
N ARG A 197 -3.39 -0.81 18.10
CA ARG A 197 -2.50 -1.91 18.49
C ARG A 197 -1.80 -2.48 17.26
N LEU A 198 -0.53 -2.17 17.10
CA LEU A 198 0.24 -2.57 15.90
C LEU A 198 1.30 -3.64 16.17
N GLY A 199 1.44 -4.06 17.43
CA GLY A 199 2.42 -5.06 17.82
C GLY A 199 2.14 -6.41 17.19
N LEU A 200 3.20 -7.10 16.80
CA LEU A 200 3.14 -8.46 16.29
C LEU A 200 3.86 -9.37 17.28
N GLU A 201 3.14 -9.85 18.28
CA GLU A 201 3.68 -10.74 19.31
C GLU A 201 3.91 -12.16 18.80
N ALA A 202 4.78 -12.90 19.48
CA ALA A 202 5.02 -14.30 19.17
C ALA A 202 3.73 -15.12 19.35
N GLY A 203 3.28 -15.79 18.29
CA GLY A 203 2.06 -16.59 18.31
C GLY A 203 0.78 -15.84 17.94
N ILE A 204 0.85 -14.55 17.58
CA ILE A 204 -0.32 -13.79 17.09
C ILE A 204 -0.94 -14.46 15.84
N ALA A 205 -0.10 -15.01 14.97
CA ALA A 205 -0.48 -15.83 13.83
C ALA A 205 0.52 -16.97 13.63
N ARG A 206 0.11 -18.05 12.95
CA ARG A 206 1.03 -19.15 12.61
C ARG A 206 2.17 -18.68 11.71
N GLN A 207 1.89 -17.73 10.82
CA GLN A 207 2.91 -17.12 9.97
C GLN A 207 2.57 -15.65 9.68
N VAL A 208 3.58 -14.79 9.83
CA VAL A 208 3.51 -13.38 9.48
C VAL A 208 4.58 -13.11 8.43
N VAL A 209 4.19 -12.44 7.35
CA VAL A 209 5.07 -12.04 6.25
C VAL A 209 4.83 -10.56 5.98
N GLN A 210 5.91 -9.78 5.94
CA GLN A 210 5.84 -8.38 5.52
C GLN A 210 6.82 -8.13 4.36
N LEU A 211 6.29 -7.71 3.22
CA LEU A 211 7.09 -7.22 2.09
C LEU A 211 7.30 -5.71 2.25
N VAL A 212 8.54 -5.24 2.18
CA VAL A 212 8.91 -3.85 2.44
C VAL A 212 9.55 -3.20 1.23
N ALA A 213 9.18 -1.95 0.96
CA ALA A 213 9.74 -1.16 -0.11
C ALA A 213 11.14 -0.64 0.26
N ARG A 214 12.17 -1.15 -0.44
CA ARG A 214 13.56 -0.73 -0.26
C ARG A 214 13.80 0.73 -0.68
N ASP A 215 13.16 1.14 -1.78
CA ASP A 215 13.47 2.40 -2.45
C ASP A 215 12.49 3.53 -2.07
N GLU A 216 11.55 3.27 -1.15
CA GLU A 216 10.66 4.29 -0.59
C GLU A 216 11.44 5.26 0.30
N ARG A 217 11.26 6.57 0.07
CA ARG A 217 12.02 7.64 0.75
C ARG A 217 11.14 8.80 1.20
N ARG A 218 9.83 8.76 0.98
CA ARG A 218 8.93 9.85 1.38
C ARG A 218 8.87 9.96 2.89
N HIS A 219 8.94 11.20 3.36
CA HIS A 219 8.83 11.52 4.78
C HIS A 219 7.48 11.07 5.37
N ASN A 220 6.39 11.25 4.62
CA ASN A 220 5.03 10.93 5.07
C ASN A 220 4.67 9.43 4.98
N PHE A 221 5.64 8.55 4.70
CA PHE A 221 5.44 7.10 4.57
C PHE A 221 6.37 6.33 5.52
N PRO A 222 6.33 6.59 6.85
CA PRO A 222 7.15 5.87 7.81
C PRO A 222 6.76 4.38 7.81
N LEU A 223 7.75 3.50 7.84
CA LEU A 223 7.56 2.06 7.92
C LEU A 223 7.31 1.66 9.38
N VAL A 224 6.37 0.74 9.62
CA VAL A 224 6.32 -0.04 10.86
C VAL A 224 6.87 -1.44 10.57
N SER A 225 8.03 -1.75 11.12
CA SER A 225 8.71 -3.04 10.90
C SER A 225 7.97 -4.19 11.57
N SER A 226 8.05 -5.39 10.98
CA SER A 226 7.60 -6.63 11.63
C SER A 226 8.71 -7.33 12.44
N GLY A 227 9.96 -6.86 12.33
CA GLY A 227 11.15 -7.55 12.86
C GLY A 227 11.71 -8.65 11.95
N HIS A 228 10.92 -9.14 10.99
CA HIS A 228 11.31 -10.16 10.02
C HIS A 228 10.92 -9.76 8.58
N ASP A 229 11.19 -8.50 8.23
CA ASP A 229 10.78 -7.91 6.97
C ASP A 229 11.57 -8.46 5.76
N ILE A 230 10.86 -8.74 4.66
CA ILE A 230 11.45 -9.07 3.36
C ILE A 230 11.56 -7.78 2.54
N VAL A 231 12.77 -7.22 2.51
CA VAL A 231 13.05 -5.94 1.83
C VAL A 231 13.28 -6.18 0.33
N LEU A 232 12.44 -5.56 -0.51
CA LEU A 232 12.41 -5.78 -1.96
C LEU A 232 12.56 -4.47 -2.75
N PRO A 233 13.13 -4.49 -3.98
CA PRO A 233 13.28 -3.31 -4.82
C PRO A 233 11.97 -2.57 -5.11
N GLY A 234 12.03 -1.25 -5.24
CA GLY A 234 10.89 -0.41 -5.58
C GLY A 234 10.32 0.36 -4.39
N VAL A 235 9.35 1.21 -4.72
CA VAL A 235 8.67 2.10 -3.77
C VAL A 235 7.36 1.50 -3.26
N HIS A 236 6.67 2.20 -2.36
CA HIS A 236 5.47 1.73 -1.66
C HIS A 236 4.44 1.01 -2.56
N SER A 237 3.99 1.66 -3.64
CA SER A 237 3.01 1.09 -4.58
C SER A 237 3.62 0.18 -5.63
N ASN A 238 4.97 0.11 -5.76
CA ASN A 238 5.58 -1.03 -6.43
C ASN A 238 5.32 -2.30 -5.61
N ILE A 239 5.46 -2.26 -4.28
CA ILE A 239 5.22 -3.42 -3.41
C ILE A 239 3.73 -3.77 -3.31
N GLY A 240 2.89 -2.79 -3.00
CA GLY A 240 1.46 -3.01 -2.76
C GLY A 240 0.55 -2.99 -3.98
N GLY A 241 1.05 -2.54 -5.13
CA GLY A 241 0.23 -2.31 -6.33
C GLY A 241 -0.46 -0.94 -6.32
N GLY A 242 -1.30 -0.70 -7.35
CA GLY A 242 -2.00 0.56 -7.57
C GLY A 242 -1.50 1.37 -8.78
N TYR A 243 -0.29 1.10 -9.27
CA TYR A 243 0.21 1.76 -10.48
C TYR A 243 -0.43 1.18 -11.76
N PRO A 244 -0.92 2.01 -12.70
CA PRO A 244 -1.30 1.59 -14.04
C PRO A 244 -0.19 0.83 -14.77
N GLU A 245 -0.55 0.09 -15.83
CA GLU A 245 0.42 -0.65 -16.64
C GLU A 245 1.59 0.23 -17.11
N THR A 246 1.25 1.46 -17.48
CA THR A 246 2.15 2.54 -17.87
C THR A 246 1.72 3.83 -17.18
N THR A 247 2.68 4.56 -16.61
CA THR A 247 2.50 5.92 -16.07
C THR A 247 3.52 6.87 -16.69
N TRP A 248 3.06 8.03 -17.13
CA TRP A 248 3.96 9.13 -17.49
C TRP A 248 4.31 9.94 -16.23
N GLU A 249 5.54 9.78 -15.74
CA GLU A 249 6.05 10.52 -14.58
C GLU A 249 6.66 11.84 -15.03
N GLN A 250 6.23 12.95 -14.41
CA GLN A 250 6.89 14.25 -14.47
C GLN A 250 7.15 14.72 -13.03
N VAL A 251 8.39 14.55 -12.56
CA VAL A 251 8.74 14.73 -11.15
C VAL A 251 9.90 15.69 -10.96
N LEU A 252 9.79 16.54 -9.94
CA LEU A 252 10.89 17.35 -9.41
C LEU A 252 11.70 16.51 -8.42
N LEU A 253 12.96 16.21 -8.77
CA LEU A 253 13.84 15.36 -7.97
C LEU A 253 14.47 16.12 -6.79
N CYS A 254 14.55 17.45 -6.87
CA CYS A 254 15.05 18.29 -5.80
C CYS A 254 14.08 19.44 -5.48
N LYS A 255 14.24 20.03 -4.29
CA LYS A 255 13.44 21.17 -3.86
C LYS A 255 13.71 22.34 -4.82
N PRO A 256 12.67 22.96 -5.40
CA PRO A 256 12.83 24.15 -6.22
C PRO A 256 13.58 25.25 -5.48
N GLN A 257 14.64 25.77 -6.11
CA GLN A 257 15.31 26.97 -5.63
C GLN A 257 14.80 28.17 -6.41
N SER A 258 14.77 29.33 -5.76
CA SER A 258 14.24 30.54 -6.36
C SER A 258 15.15 31.75 -6.12
N GLN A 259 15.16 32.66 -7.10
CA GLN A 259 15.91 33.91 -7.05
C GLN A 259 15.08 35.04 -7.66
N ARG A 260 15.11 36.22 -7.04
CA ARG A 260 14.56 37.45 -7.62
C ARG A 260 15.58 38.09 -8.53
N VAL A 261 15.16 38.47 -9.72
CA VAL A 261 16.00 39.09 -10.75
C VAL A 261 15.20 40.15 -11.51
N PRO A 262 15.86 41.16 -12.11
CA PRO A 262 15.21 42.06 -13.07
C PRO A 262 14.57 41.27 -14.20
N VAL A 263 13.41 41.73 -14.70
CA VAL A 263 12.65 41.05 -15.77
C VAL A 263 13.49 40.75 -17.02
N ALA A 264 14.44 41.63 -17.34
CA ALA A 264 15.35 41.48 -18.48
C ALA A 264 16.34 40.30 -18.35
N THR A 265 16.54 39.77 -17.14
CA THR A 265 17.49 38.67 -16.88
C THR A 265 16.93 37.35 -17.40
N PRO A 266 17.61 36.65 -18.32
CA PRO A 266 17.16 35.32 -18.77
C PRO A 266 17.25 34.28 -17.65
N ALA A 267 16.24 33.41 -17.48
CA ALA A 267 16.23 32.37 -16.44
C ALA A 267 17.46 31.44 -16.50
N GLY A 268 17.93 31.07 -17.70
CA GLY A 268 19.11 30.22 -17.89
C GLY A 268 20.45 30.85 -17.43
N GLN A 269 20.48 32.16 -17.20
CA GLN A 269 21.66 32.89 -16.71
C GLN A 269 21.58 33.19 -15.20
N CYS A 270 20.50 32.79 -14.54
CA CYS A 270 20.32 33.01 -13.11
C CYS A 270 21.22 32.09 -12.28
N ARG A 271 21.61 32.53 -11.08
CA ARG A 271 22.42 31.74 -10.15
C ARG A 271 21.74 30.41 -9.82
N VAL A 272 20.42 30.43 -9.63
CA VAL A 272 19.64 29.21 -9.34
C VAL A 272 19.72 28.18 -10.46
N HIS A 273 19.78 28.59 -11.72
CA HIS A 273 19.98 27.66 -12.84
C HIS A 273 21.36 27.02 -12.77
N ALA A 274 22.42 27.80 -12.55
CA ALA A 274 23.78 27.28 -12.40
C ALA A 274 23.94 26.30 -11.22
N VAL A 275 23.29 26.59 -10.08
CA VAL A 275 23.28 25.69 -8.92
C VAL A 275 22.59 24.36 -9.26
N MET A 276 21.46 24.40 -9.97
CA MET A 276 20.77 23.17 -10.39
C MET A 276 21.55 22.38 -11.45
N GLN A 277 22.29 23.04 -12.33
CA GLN A 277 23.19 22.36 -13.27
C GLN A 277 24.34 21.65 -12.54
N GLY A 278 24.91 22.28 -11.51
CA GLY A 278 25.89 21.65 -10.64
C GLY A 278 25.32 20.40 -9.95
N LEU A 279 24.13 20.51 -9.37
CA LEU A 279 23.44 19.39 -8.72
C LEU A 279 23.12 18.25 -9.69
N LEU A 280 22.70 18.56 -10.92
CA LEU A 280 22.47 17.58 -11.97
C LEU A 280 23.76 16.81 -12.32
N ALA A 281 24.90 17.52 -12.36
CA ALA A 281 26.19 16.94 -12.70
C ALA A 281 26.84 16.14 -11.55
N THR A 282 26.38 16.30 -10.30
CA THR A 282 26.88 15.55 -9.14
C THR A 282 25.90 14.47 -8.71
N ASP A 283 24.78 14.88 -8.11
CA ASP A 283 23.90 14.00 -7.34
C ASP A 283 23.00 13.13 -8.24
N PHE A 284 22.88 13.53 -9.51
CA PHE A 284 22.03 12.87 -10.50
C PHE A 284 22.81 12.35 -11.72
N ALA A 285 24.15 12.35 -11.66
CA ALA A 285 25.02 11.97 -12.78
C ALA A 285 24.81 10.51 -13.25
N ASP A 286 24.54 9.61 -12.30
CA ASP A 286 24.42 8.17 -12.55
C ASP A 286 22.98 7.73 -12.91
N MET A 287 22.03 8.68 -13.03
CA MET A 287 20.67 8.36 -13.42
C MET A 287 20.61 7.98 -14.91
N GLY A 288 20.00 6.82 -15.19
CA GLY A 288 19.85 6.30 -16.54
C GLY A 288 18.80 7.03 -17.37
N GLU A 289 18.65 6.60 -18.63
CA GLU A 289 17.71 7.22 -19.57
C GLU A 289 16.24 6.97 -19.16
N PRO A 290 15.32 7.93 -19.36
CA PRO A 290 15.57 9.32 -19.76
C PRO A 290 16.29 10.09 -18.65
N ARG A 291 17.38 10.79 -19.02
CA ARG A 291 18.16 11.58 -18.06
C ARG A 291 17.36 12.73 -17.46
N PRO A 292 17.58 13.05 -16.18
CA PRO A 292 17.04 14.25 -15.59
C PRO A 292 17.59 15.51 -16.27
N ARG A 293 16.82 16.60 -16.23
CA ARG A 293 17.18 17.90 -16.81
C ARG A 293 16.85 19.03 -15.83
N VAL A 294 17.59 20.13 -15.93
CA VAL A 294 17.21 21.35 -15.22
C VAL A 294 16.03 21.98 -15.94
N ILE A 295 14.97 22.27 -15.19
CA ILE A 295 13.84 23.08 -15.66
C ILE A 295 13.81 24.42 -14.92
N THR A 296 13.30 25.43 -15.60
CA THR A 296 13.13 26.77 -15.05
C THR A 296 11.76 27.31 -15.36
N TRP A 297 11.14 28.04 -14.43
CA TRP A 297 9.92 28.80 -14.66
C TRP A 297 10.01 30.16 -13.98
N GLU A 298 9.23 31.10 -14.49
CA GLU A 298 9.28 32.50 -14.09
C GLU A 298 7.91 32.96 -13.60
N GLU A 299 7.90 33.78 -12.55
CA GLU A 299 6.70 34.43 -12.04
C GLU A 299 6.90 35.93 -11.91
N PRO A 300 5.98 36.74 -12.45
CA PRO A 300 6.05 38.18 -12.28
C PRO A 300 5.82 38.57 -10.82
N ILE A 301 6.60 39.52 -10.31
CA ILE A 301 6.35 40.12 -9.00
C ILE A 301 5.49 41.37 -9.23
N ALA A 302 4.31 41.41 -8.62
CA ALA A 302 3.41 42.54 -8.76
C ALA A 302 3.90 43.76 -7.95
N GLY A 303 3.90 44.93 -8.58
CA GLY A 303 4.29 46.20 -7.98
C GLY A 303 5.67 46.70 -8.42
N GLY A 304 5.93 48.00 -8.22
CA GLY A 304 7.18 48.67 -8.58
C GLY A 304 7.10 49.52 -9.84
N HIS A 305 8.09 50.39 -10.03
CA HIS A 305 8.22 51.20 -11.25
C HIS A 305 8.61 50.28 -12.43
N PRO A 306 8.14 50.51 -13.68
CA PRO A 306 8.44 49.63 -14.82
C PRO A 306 9.94 49.40 -15.09
N ARG A 307 10.80 50.34 -14.67
CA ARG A 307 12.26 50.23 -14.77
C ARG A 307 12.90 49.36 -13.68
N GLU A 308 12.15 49.03 -12.64
CA GLU A 308 12.54 48.20 -11.50
C GLU A 308 11.68 46.93 -11.45
N ALA A 309 11.00 46.58 -12.56
CA ALA A 309 10.19 45.38 -12.62
C ALA A 309 11.07 44.14 -12.39
N GLU A 310 10.72 43.37 -11.37
CA GLU A 310 11.38 42.13 -11.01
C GLU A 310 10.50 40.92 -11.34
N LYS A 311 11.15 39.78 -11.51
CA LYS A 311 10.52 38.47 -11.60
C LYS A 311 11.21 37.50 -10.64
N GLN A 312 10.44 36.54 -10.17
CA GLN A 312 10.93 35.41 -9.42
C GLN A 312 11.23 34.28 -10.42
N VAL A 313 12.49 33.87 -10.51
CA VAL A 313 12.91 32.71 -11.31
C VAL A 313 13.06 31.52 -10.37
N TYR A 314 12.50 30.39 -10.78
CA TYR A 314 12.64 29.11 -10.11
C TYR A 314 13.45 28.16 -10.99
N ALA A 315 14.25 27.29 -10.35
CA ALA A 315 14.96 26.23 -11.02
C ALA A 315 14.91 24.94 -10.17
N ALA A 316 14.77 23.81 -10.84
CA ALA A 316 14.80 22.48 -10.22
C ALA A 316 15.32 21.43 -11.21
N VAL A 317 15.82 20.31 -10.68
CA VAL A 317 16.09 19.12 -11.48
C VAL A 317 14.79 18.33 -11.61
N ALA A 318 14.37 18.07 -12.84
CA ALA A 318 13.17 17.31 -13.15
C ALA A 318 13.50 16.09 -14.00
N ARG A 319 12.67 15.04 -13.86
CA ARG A 319 12.73 13.85 -14.72
C ARG A 319 11.36 13.59 -15.31
N GLU A 320 11.34 13.36 -16.62
CA GLU A 320 10.16 12.98 -17.39
C GLU A 320 10.42 11.65 -18.06
N ARG A 321 9.56 10.67 -17.79
CA ARG A 321 9.70 9.33 -18.35
C ARG A 321 8.42 8.52 -18.26
N GLU A 322 8.36 7.49 -19.08
CA GLU A 322 7.39 6.41 -18.96
C GLU A 322 7.89 5.36 -17.95
N VAL A 323 7.05 4.96 -16.99
CA VAL A 323 7.35 3.91 -16.01
C VAL A 323 6.25 2.87 -16.00
N ALA A 324 6.65 1.61 -16.01
CA ALA A 324 5.75 0.47 -16.08
C ALA A 324 5.37 -0.04 -14.68
N GLY A 325 4.08 -0.25 -14.42
CA GLY A 325 3.56 -0.72 -13.13
C GLY A 325 3.74 -2.22 -12.86
N HIS A 326 4.34 -2.98 -13.78
CA HIS A 326 4.37 -4.45 -13.76
C HIS A 326 5.18 -5.07 -12.60
N LEU A 327 6.05 -4.30 -11.95
CA LEU A 327 6.86 -4.79 -10.84
C LEU A 327 6.00 -5.27 -9.65
N SER A 328 4.83 -4.68 -9.42
CA SER A 328 3.90 -5.12 -8.38
C SER A 328 3.39 -6.54 -8.57
N ARG A 329 3.29 -7.01 -9.83
CA ARG A 329 2.86 -8.37 -10.18
C ARG A 329 3.88 -9.42 -9.74
N VAL A 330 5.16 -9.06 -9.61
CA VAL A 330 6.18 -9.93 -9.01
C VAL A 330 5.92 -10.11 -7.52
N TYR A 331 5.52 -9.05 -6.83
CA TYR A 331 5.26 -9.11 -5.39
C TYR A 331 3.91 -9.73 -5.04
N LEU A 332 2.93 -9.61 -5.96
CA LEU A 332 1.71 -10.41 -5.92
C LEU A 332 2.03 -11.91 -5.93
N SER A 333 2.86 -12.36 -6.87
CA SER A 333 3.21 -13.78 -6.98
C SER A 333 4.05 -14.28 -5.81
N VAL A 334 5.00 -13.47 -5.32
CA VAL A 334 5.77 -13.77 -4.10
C VAL A 334 4.86 -13.94 -2.88
N MET A 335 3.97 -12.98 -2.60
CA MET A 335 3.07 -13.07 -1.44
C MET A 335 2.10 -14.24 -1.57
N ARG A 336 1.55 -14.48 -2.77
CA ARG A 336 0.67 -15.61 -3.03
C ARG A 336 1.39 -16.94 -2.76
N GLU A 337 2.63 -17.09 -3.24
CA GLU A 337 3.41 -18.32 -3.03
C GLU A 337 3.73 -18.54 -1.54
N LEU A 338 4.15 -17.50 -0.81
CA LEU A 338 4.35 -17.56 0.64
C LEU A 338 3.07 -17.98 1.38
N ALA A 339 1.94 -17.39 1.01
CA ALA A 339 0.64 -17.72 1.59
C ALA A 339 0.19 -19.15 1.26
N VAL A 340 0.37 -19.61 0.01
CA VAL A 340 0.02 -20.98 -0.38
C VAL A 340 0.87 -22.01 0.35
N ARG A 341 2.17 -21.76 0.53
CA ARG A 341 3.06 -22.59 1.36
C ARG A 341 2.61 -22.64 2.82
N ALA A 342 1.98 -21.57 3.32
CA ALA A 342 1.34 -21.51 4.63
C ALA A 342 -0.07 -22.15 4.69
N GLY A 343 -0.56 -22.69 3.58
CA GLY A 343 -1.87 -23.36 3.48
C GLY A 343 -3.04 -22.43 3.16
N VAL A 344 -2.81 -21.20 2.69
CA VAL A 344 -3.86 -20.31 2.17
C VAL A 344 -4.37 -20.84 0.82
N PRO A 345 -5.69 -21.02 0.63
CA PRO A 345 -6.26 -21.72 -0.52
C PRO A 345 -6.37 -20.85 -1.78
N PHE A 346 -5.32 -20.10 -2.14
CA PHE A 346 -5.35 -19.25 -3.34
C PHE A 346 -5.36 -20.07 -4.64
N ALA A 347 -6.23 -19.67 -5.56
CA ALA A 347 -6.19 -20.14 -6.94
C ALA A 347 -4.82 -19.86 -7.59
N PRO A 348 -4.40 -20.64 -8.60
CA PRO A 348 -3.20 -20.33 -9.38
C PRO A 348 -3.37 -19.00 -10.12
N LEU A 349 -2.26 -18.31 -10.37
CA LEU A 349 -2.27 -17.12 -11.22
C LEU A 349 -2.67 -17.53 -12.65
N GLY A 350 -3.77 -16.97 -13.14
CA GLY A 350 -4.28 -17.22 -14.48
C GLY A 350 -3.61 -16.37 -15.56
N GLY A 351 -3.97 -16.60 -16.83
CA GLY A 351 -3.47 -15.85 -17.98
C GLY A 351 -4.06 -14.44 -18.15
N GLN A 352 -4.62 -13.82 -17.11
CA GLN A 352 -5.18 -12.46 -17.17
C GLN A 352 -4.06 -11.41 -17.25
N ALA A 353 -4.34 -10.22 -17.79
CA ALA A 353 -3.32 -9.19 -18.01
C ALA A 353 -2.63 -8.80 -16.70
N GLU A 354 -3.40 -8.70 -15.63
CA GLU A 354 -3.03 -8.34 -14.26
C GLU A 354 -2.00 -9.30 -13.64
N HIS A 355 -1.89 -10.53 -14.15
CA HIS A 355 -0.95 -11.54 -13.66
C HIS A 355 0.27 -11.73 -14.56
N ARG A 356 0.25 -11.17 -15.78
CA ARG A 356 1.32 -11.39 -16.76
C ARG A 356 2.53 -10.52 -16.47
N LEU A 357 3.71 -11.12 -16.57
CA LEU A 357 5.00 -10.43 -16.47
C LEU A 357 5.65 -10.29 -17.85
N PRO A 358 6.21 -9.10 -18.18
CA PRO A 358 7.06 -8.93 -19.36
C PRO A 358 8.27 -9.87 -19.32
N ALA A 359 8.74 -10.34 -20.48
CA ALA A 359 9.84 -11.29 -20.58
C ALA A 359 11.11 -10.81 -19.85
N GLU A 360 11.43 -9.53 -19.97
CA GLU A 360 12.59 -8.91 -19.31
C GLU A 360 12.51 -8.90 -17.78
N LEU A 361 11.31 -9.01 -17.18
CA LEU A 361 11.14 -9.11 -15.73
C LEU A 361 11.15 -10.54 -15.22
N GLN A 362 11.08 -11.56 -16.07
CA GLN A 362 10.95 -12.96 -15.63
C GLN A 362 12.19 -13.43 -14.85
N VAL A 363 13.39 -13.09 -15.32
CA VAL A 363 14.65 -13.44 -14.64
C VAL A 363 14.74 -12.75 -13.28
N ILE A 364 14.39 -11.47 -13.22
CA ILE A 364 14.36 -10.69 -11.98
C ILE A 364 13.32 -11.27 -11.01
N SER A 365 12.14 -11.63 -11.52
CA SER A 365 11.08 -12.26 -10.74
C SER A 365 11.54 -13.57 -10.10
N ALA A 366 12.23 -14.44 -10.85
CA ALA A 366 12.75 -15.70 -10.32
C ALA A 366 13.76 -15.46 -9.18
N LYS A 367 14.66 -14.47 -9.32
CA LYS A 367 15.61 -14.10 -8.25
C LYS A 367 14.92 -13.54 -7.02
N LEU A 368 13.90 -12.68 -7.21
CA LEU A 368 13.11 -12.12 -6.12
C LEU A 368 12.31 -13.20 -5.38
N HIS A 369 11.78 -14.20 -6.10
CA HIS A 369 11.16 -15.39 -5.49
C HIS A 369 12.18 -16.18 -4.68
N GLY A 370 13.32 -16.55 -5.27
CA GLY A 370 14.34 -17.33 -4.57
C GLY A 370 14.83 -16.64 -3.30
N PHE A 371 14.93 -15.31 -3.30
CA PHE A 371 15.27 -14.54 -2.10
C PHE A 371 14.11 -14.53 -1.08
N ALA A 372 12.91 -14.13 -1.48
CA ALA A 372 11.77 -13.97 -0.58
C ALA A 372 11.29 -15.30 0.03
N LEU A 373 11.47 -16.41 -0.69
CA LEU A 373 11.10 -17.76 -0.26
C LEU A 373 12.19 -18.43 0.60
N GLY A 374 13.32 -17.76 0.84
CA GLY A 374 14.43 -18.27 1.64
C GLY A 374 15.29 -19.32 0.93
N GLU A 375 15.14 -19.50 -0.39
CA GLU A 375 15.93 -20.42 -1.21
C GLU A 375 17.35 -19.88 -1.44
N THR A 376 17.51 -18.55 -1.39
CA THR A 376 18.79 -17.85 -1.46
C THR A 376 18.91 -16.88 -0.28
N GLY A 377 20.08 -16.85 0.37
CA GLY A 377 20.29 -16.01 1.55
C GLY A 377 20.47 -14.51 1.26
N GLN A 378 20.67 -14.13 0.00
CA GLN A 378 20.87 -12.73 -0.42
C GLN A 378 20.26 -12.48 -1.80
N LEU A 379 19.71 -11.27 -1.98
CA LEU A 379 19.17 -10.83 -3.26
C LEU A 379 20.31 -10.44 -4.22
N ALA A 380 20.69 -11.34 -5.13
CA ALA A 380 21.77 -11.14 -6.09
C ALA A 380 21.27 -10.64 -7.47
N LEU A 381 20.85 -9.37 -7.54
CA LEU A 381 20.54 -8.70 -8.81
C LEU A 381 21.81 -8.13 -9.45
N SER A 382 22.03 -8.40 -10.73
CA SER A 382 23.15 -7.83 -11.49
C SER A 382 22.98 -6.32 -11.68
N GLU A 383 24.07 -5.60 -11.96
CA GLU A 383 24.01 -4.16 -12.25
C GLU A 383 23.04 -3.81 -13.40
N GLN A 384 22.97 -4.67 -14.42
CA GLN A 384 22.06 -4.50 -15.55
C GLN A 384 20.59 -4.67 -15.11
N GLU A 385 20.29 -5.66 -14.27
CA GLU A 385 18.95 -5.90 -13.74
C GLU A 385 18.52 -4.76 -12.80
N GLN A 386 19.44 -4.29 -11.94
CA GLN A 386 19.17 -3.15 -11.06
C GLN A 386 18.92 -1.88 -11.86
N ARG A 387 19.68 -1.63 -12.94
CA ARG A 387 19.48 -0.50 -13.85
C ARG A 387 18.12 -0.60 -14.55
N LEU A 388 17.76 -1.77 -15.08
CA LEU A 388 16.45 -2.00 -15.70
C LEU A 388 15.31 -1.67 -14.73
N LEU A 389 15.39 -2.15 -13.48
CA LEU A 389 14.40 -1.82 -12.45
C LEU A 389 14.33 -0.30 -12.22
N ARG A 390 15.47 0.35 -11.96
CA ARG A 390 15.52 1.79 -11.68
C ARG A 390 14.96 2.64 -12.81
N ASP A 391 15.24 2.30 -14.06
CA ASP A 391 14.91 3.14 -15.20
C ASP A 391 13.47 2.93 -15.70
N LYS A 392 12.97 1.69 -15.66
CA LYS A 392 11.68 1.32 -16.27
C LYS A 392 10.55 0.95 -15.30
N TYR A 393 10.87 0.50 -14.08
CA TYR A 393 9.87 -0.14 -13.21
C TYR A 393 9.73 0.48 -11.82
N VAL A 394 10.79 1.10 -11.29
CA VAL A 394 10.76 1.75 -9.98
C VAL A 394 10.31 3.19 -10.17
N HIS A 395 9.14 3.50 -9.61
CA HIS A 395 8.54 4.83 -9.66
C HIS A 395 9.28 5.82 -8.77
N ALA A 396 9.29 7.10 -9.15
CA ALA A 396 9.86 8.18 -8.35
C ALA A 396 8.82 8.70 -7.33
N SER A 397 8.47 7.87 -6.33
CA SER A 397 7.45 8.23 -5.34
C SER A 397 7.85 9.46 -4.53
N ALA A 398 9.12 9.58 -4.14
CA ALA A 398 9.64 10.74 -3.44
C ALA A 398 10.02 11.85 -4.43
N ASN A 399 9.31 12.98 -4.37
CA ASN A 399 9.50 14.13 -5.25
C ASN A 399 9.01 15.43 -4.60
N TRP A 400 9.46 16.54 -5.18
CA TRP A 400 9.14 17.90 -4.74
C TRP A 400 8.04 18.53 -5.61
N ASN A 401 7.13 17.73 -6.18
CA ASN A 401 5.95 18.29 -6.83
C ASN A 401 5.02 18.86 -5.75
N ALA A 402 4.65 20.14 -5.89
CA ALA A 402 3.66 20.75 -5.02
C ALA A 402 2.24 20.31 -5.42
N LEU A 403 1.28 20.42 -4.48
CA LEU A 403 -0.14 20.18 -4.77
C LEU A 403 -0.62 21.02 -5.97
N LYS A 404 -1.52 20.44 -6.78
CA LYS A 404 -2.09 21.06 -7.98
C LYS A 404 -2.54 22.50 -7.68
N GLY A 405 -2.00 23.45 -8.46
CA GLY A 405 -2.33 24.89 -8.36
C GLY A 405 -1.33 25.72 -7.53
N LEU A 406 -0.39 25.09 -6.82
CA LEU A 406 0.55 25.78 -5.93
C LEU A 406 1.99 25.53 -6.38
N ARG A 407 2.40 26.01 -7.57
CA ARG A 407 3.76 25.78 -8.11
C ARG A 407 4.88 26.45 -7.29
N ASN A 408 4.56 27.30 -6.30
CA ASN A 408 5.44 28.38 -5.83
C ASN A 408 5.43 28.62 -4.32
N SER A 409 5.46 27.59 -3.49
CA SER A 409 5.49 27.79 -2.04
C SER A 409 6.76 27.32 -1.37
N VAL A 410 7.18 28.10 -0.36
CA VAL A 410 8.33 27.84 0.53
C VAL A 410 7.95 26.85 1.65
N LEU A 411 6.66 26.62 1.87
CA LEU A 411 6.15 25.77 2.95
C LEU A 411 6.24 24.28 2.58
N ASP A 412 7.03 23.53 3.36
CA ASP A 412 7.23 22.09 3.18
C ASP A 412 5.94 21.26 3.21
N VAL A 413 4.91 21.76 3.89
CA VAL A 413 3.58 21.12 4.04
C VAL A 413 2.88 20.91 2.69
N LEU A 414 3.26 21.67 1.65
CA LEU A 414 2.66 21.56 0.31
C LEU A 414 3.35 20.51 -0.59
N PHE A 415 4.48 19.94 -0.14
CA PHE A 415 5.20 18.86 -0.81
C PHE A 415 4.87 17.51 -0.14
N VAL A 416 3.69 16.97 -0.42
CA VAL A 416 3.19 15.72 0.20
C VAL A 416 4.13 14.53 -0.04
N ASN A 417 4.83 14.52 -1.18
CA ASN A 417 5.76 13.46 -1.57
C ASN A 417 7.22 13.78 -1.23
N ARG A 418 7.50 14.78 -0.38
CA ARG A 418 8.88 15.18 -0.10
C ARG A 418 9.71 14.01 0.43
N PRO A 419 10.97 13.85 -0.04
CA PRO A 419 11.91 12.92 0.58
C PRO A 419 12.17 13.27 2.04
N GLY A 420 12.39 12.26 2.90
CA GLY A 420 12.87 12.44 4.26
C GLY A 420 14.34 12.86 4.27
N VAL A 421 14.71 13.78 5.17
CA VAL A 421 16.08 14.36 5.23
C VAL A 421 17.14 13.29 5.47
N ALA A 422 16.84 12.30 6.31
CA ALA A 422 17.73 11.18 6.62
C ALA A 422 17.31 9.86 5.93
N GLY A 423 16.47 9.93 4.89
CA GLY A 423 15.80 8.77 4.30
C GLY A 423 14.44 8.47 4.96
N ARG A 424 13.96 7.24 4.75
CA ARG A 424 12.66 6.79 5.27
C ARG A 424 12.76 6.50 6.77
N VAL A 425 11.81 7.02 7.54
CA VAL A 425 11.68 6.68 8.97
C VAL A 425 11.19 5.24 9.10
N VAL A 426 11.82 4.47 9.98
CA VAL A 426 11.45 3.09 10.29
C VAL A 426 11.22 2.97 11.80
N HIS A 427 10.00 2.64 12.18
CA HIS A 427 9.64 2.28 13.54
C HIS A 427 9.84 0.78 13.74
N GLY A 428 10.36 0.40 14.89
CA GLY A 428 10.41 -1.01 15.31
C GLY A 428 9.02 -1.61 15.44
N ASN A 429 8.94 -2.93 15.58
CA ASN A 429 7.68 -3.58 15.93
C ASN A 429 7.27 -3.12 17.35
N PRO A 430 6.15 -2.41 17.51
CA PRO A 430 5.73 -1.94 18.83
C PRO A 430 5.27 -3.12 19.70
N VAL A 431 5.18 -2.90 21.00
CA VAL A 431 4.58 -3.86 21.94
C VAL A 431 3.07 -3.91 21.70
N GLY A 432 2.46 -5.09 21.87
CA GLY A 432 1.03 -5.38 21.65
C GLY A 432 0.08 -4.52 22.48
#